data_AF-A0A8H3GVQ0-F1
#
_entry.id   AF-A0A8H3GVQ0-F1
#
_cell.length_a   1.000
_cell.length_b   1.000
_cell.length_c   1.000
_cell.angle_alpha   90.00
_cell.angle_beta   90.00
_cell.angle_gamma   90.00
#
_symmetry.space_group_name_H-M   'P 1'
#
loop_
_entity.id
_entity.type
_entity.pdbx_description
1 polymer ?
#
loop_
_entity_poly.entity_id
_entity_poly.type
_entity_poly.pdbx_seq_one_letter_code
_entity_poly.pdbx_strand_id
1 'polypeptide(L)'
;MGSVNIMALTKSLSVDGESNVKFYTPKNSETGELLTSKRFFCQNCGSMLWLHDPTWDEWIYPFASAIDTPLPKAEKTLSIMRDSCPEYIPVPEASVVLPKYNEEGIEQWHKSHGAWVD
;
A
#
# COMPACT_ATOMS: atom_id res chain seq x y z
N MET A 1 -3.95 13.28 -2.99
CA MET A 1 -2.84 12.54 -2.35
C MET A 1 -3.44 11.25 -1.82
N GLY A 2 -3.22 10.14 -2.51
CA GLY A 2 -3.73 8.82 -2.12
C GLY A 2 -2.66 7.80 -2.46
N SER A 3 -2.36 6.90 -1.55
CA SER A 3 -1.55 5.73 -1.85
C SER A 3 -2.43 4.70 -2.52
N VAL A 4 -2.04 4.26 -3.72
CA VAL A 4 -2.56 3.02 -4.28
C VAL A 4 -1.67 1.90 -3.73
N ASN A 5 -2.26 1.00 -2.96
CA ASN A 5 -1.58 -0.18 -2.45
C ASN A 5 -1.52 -1.21 -3.59
N ILE A 6 -0.33 -1.42 -4.14
CA ILE A 6 -0.07 -2.51 -5.07
C ILE A 6 0.49 -3.66 -4.24
N MET A 7 0.06 -4.89 -4.49
CA MET A 7 0.62 -6.07 -3.83
C MET A 7 1.58 -6.77 -4.79
N ALA A 8 2.73 -7.19 -4.27
CA ALA A 8 3.72 -7.97 -5.01
C ALA A 8 4.33 -9.04 -4.09
N LEU A 9 5.02 -9.99 -4.70
CA LEU A 9 5.70 -11.06 -3.98
C LEU A 9 7.02 -10.55 -3.38
N THR A 10 7.23 -10.72 -2.07
CA THR A 10 8.49 -10.30 -1.42
C THR A 10 9.69 -10.98 -2.06
N LYS A 11 9.57 -12.26 -2.42
CA LYS A 11 10.65 -13.06 -3.04
C LYS A 11 11.13 -12.54 -4.40
N SER A 12 10.34 -11.71 -5.09
CA SER A 12 10.74 -11.12 -6.38
C SER A 12 11.37 -9.73 -6.24
N LEU A 13 11.45 -9.18 -5.02
CA LEU A 13 12.07 -7.89 -4.80
C LEU A 13 13.59 -7.98 -5.06
N SER A 14 14.09 -7.11 -5.94
CA SER A 14 15.51 -6.83 -6.10
C SER A 14 15.75 -5.34 -5.86
N VAL A 15 16.78 -5.00 -5.08
CA VAL A 15 17.06 -3.61 -4.69
C VAL A 15 18.47 -3.23 -5.10
N ASP A 16 18.56 -2.31 -6.06
CA ASP A 16 19.81 -1.65 -6.40
C ASP A 16 19.98 -0.37 -5.56
N GLY A 17 21.16 -0.19 -4.96
CA GLY A 17 21.44 0.96 -4.10
C GLY A 17 20.81 0.88 -2.71
N GLU A 18 20.73 -0.32 -2.12
CA GLU A 18 20.19 -0.59 -0.79
C GLU A 18 20.75 0.34 0.31
N SER A 19 22.00 0.80 0.18
CA SER A 19 22.61 1.77 1.10
C SER A 19 21.85 3.10 1.19
N ASN A 20 21.06 3.45 0.17
CA ASN A 20 20.20 4.63 0.13
C ASN A 20 18.80 4.40 0.71
N VAL A 21 18.45 3.17 1.03
CA VAL A 21 17.14 2.82 1.56
C VAL A 21 17.16 2.92 3.07
N LYS A 22 16.19 3.64 3.63
CA LYS A 22 15.90 3.68 5.06
C LYS A 22 14.48 3.24 5.29
N PHE A 23 14.16 2.86 6.52
CA PHE A 23 12.80 2.56 6.91
C PHE A 23 12.47 3.23 8.24
N TYR A 24 11.18 3.42 8.46
CA TYR A 24 10.65 3.73 9.78
C TYR A 24 9.48 2.82 10.10
N THR A 25 9.23 2.66 11.39
CA THR A 25 8.09 1.93 11.91
C THR A 25 7.04 2.93 12.40
N PRO A 26 5.83 2.94 11.82
CA PRO A 26 4.76 3.81 12.27
C PRO A 26 4.25 3.40 13.66
N LYS A 27 3.60 4.35 14.32
CA LYS A 27 2.89 4.12 15.58
C LYS A 27 1.40 3.97 15.31
N ASN A 28 0.74 3.12 16.09
CA ASN A 28 -0.70 3.08 16.20
C ASN A 28 -1.20 4.45 16.71
N SER A 29 -2.20 5.03 16.04
CA SER A 29 -2.72 6.36 16.38
C SER A 29 -3.49 6.40 17.70
N GLU A 30 -4.06 5.27 18.12
CA GLU A 30 -4.86 5.15 19.35
C GLU A 30 -3.98 4.75 20.55
N THR A 31 -3.08 3.76 20.37
CA THR A 31 -2.27 3.22 21.47
C THR A 31 -0.87 3.86 21.57
N GLY A 32 -0.37 4.46 20.49
CA GLY A 32 1.00 5.01 20.42
C GLY A 32 2.10 3.95 20.30
N GLU A 33 1.75 2.67 20.30
CA GLU A 33 2.68 1.56 20.16
C GLU A 33 3.23 1.45 18.74
N LEU A 34 4.44 0.93 18.61
CA LEU A 34 5.02 0.65 17.29
C LEU A 34 4.26 -0.49 16.61
N LEU A 35 3.92 -0.30 15.34
CA LEU A 35 3.37 -1.36 14.51
C LEU A 35 4.49 -2.31 14.05
N THR A 36 4.12 -3.49 13.56
CA THR A 36 5.09 -4.44 12.97
C THR A 36 5.54 -4.02 11.58
N SER A 37 4.65 -3.36 10.82
CA SER A 37 4.95 -2.82 9.49
C SER A 37 6.12 -1.85 9.48
N LYS A 38 6.86 -1.86 8.37
CA LYS A 38 7.96 -0.96 8.04
C LYS A 38 7.64 -0.24 6.74
N ARG A 39 7.97 1.04 6.68
CA ARG A 39 7.80 1.87 5.47
C ARG A 39 9.19 2.27 4.98
N PHE A 40 9.53 1.82 3.78
CA PHE A 40 10.84 2.00 3.17
C PHE A 40 10.81 3.21 2.24
N PHE A 41 11.88 4.01 2.29
CA PHE A 41 12.01 5.25 1.53
C PHE A 41 13.47 5.52 1.16
N CYS A 42 13.69 6.33 0.13
CA CYS A 42 15.02 6.79 -0.25
C CYS A 42 15.48 7.94 0.66
N GLN A 43 16.64 7.81 1.31
CA GLN A 43 17.17 8.84 2.21
C GLN A 43 17.58 10.13 1.50
N ASN A 44 17.90 10.07 0.21
CA ASN A 44 18.42 11.22 -0.54
C ASN A 44 17.30 12.14 -1.04
N CYS A 45 16.15 11.58 -1.43
CA CYS A 45 15.03 12.33 -2.01
C CYS A 45 13.71 12.22 -1.24
N GLY A 46 13.62 11.35 -0.22
CA GLY A 46 12.40 11.15 0.57
C GLY A 46 11.29 10.36 -0.13
N SER A 47 11.53 9.85 -1.35
CA SER A 47 10.54 9.05 -2.08
C SER A 47 10.17 7.77 -1.31
N MET A 48 8.87 7.56 -1.09
CA MET A 48 8.33 6.32 -0.55
C MET A 48 8.43 5.20 -1.58
N LEU A 49 8.97 4.05 -1.18
CA LEU A 49 9.28 2.94 -2.09
C LEU A 49 8.29 1.79 -1.91
N TRP A 50 8.28 1.17 -0.72
CA TRP A 50 7.34 0.09 -0.38
C TRP A 50 7.03 0.03 1.11
N LEU A 51 5.97 -0.68 1.46
CA LEU A 51 5.66 -1.15 2.80
C LEU A 51 5.89 -2.67 2.87
N HIS A 52 6.39 -3.13 4.01
CA HIS A 52 6.48 -4.55 4.31
C HIS A 52 6.13 -4.79 5.78
N ASP A 53 5.40 -5.85 6.09
CA ASP A 53 5.05 -6.24 7.44
C ASP A 53 5.41 -7.72 7.64
N PRO A 54 6.23 -8.07 8.64
CA PRO A 54 6.65 -9.45 8.87
C PRO A 54 5.50 -10.40 9.21
N THR A 55 4.32 -9.89 9.60
CA THR A 55 3.10 -10.70 9.79
C THR A 55 2.62 -11.32 8.48
N TRP A 56 2.92 -10.66 7.34
CA TRP A 56 2.58 -11.10 5.99
C TRP A 56 3.84 -11.12 5.12
N ASP A 57 4.85 -11.89 5.54
CA ASP A 57 6.19 -11.90 4.96
C ASP A 57 6.23 -12.28 3.47
N GLU A 58 5.23 -13.03 3.00
CA GLU A 58 5.05 -13.37 1.58
C GLU A 58 4.85 -12.14 0.68
N TRP A 59 4.31 -11.05 1.23
CA TRP A 59 3.86 -9.88 0.49
C TRP A 59 4.71 -8.64 0.78
N ILE A 60 4.91 -7.86 -0.28
CA ILE A 60 5.42 -6.50 -0.24
C ILE A 60 4.41 -5.58 -0.92
N TYR A 61 4.35 -4.33 -0.47
CA TYR A 61 3.37 -3.36 -0.96
C TYR A 61 4.06 -2.12 -1.53
N PRO A 62 4.44 -2.12 -2.82
CA PRO A 62 5.01 -0.95 -3.47
C PRO A 62 4.04 0.22 -3.48
N PHE A 63 4.57 1.43 -3.31
CA PHE A 63 3.81 2.64 -3.61
C PHE A 63 3.68 2.78 -5.13
N ALA A 64 2.50 3.13 -5.65
CA ALA A 64 2.33 3.33 -7.09
C ALA A 64 3.28 4.38 -7.69
N SER A 65 3.73 5.37 -6.91
CA SER A 65 4.75 6.33 -7.35
C SER A 65 6.13 5.72 -7.60
N ALA A 66 6.39 4.51 -7.11
CA ALA A 66 7.62 3.77 -7.34
C ALA A 66 7.52 2.81 -8.54
N ILE A 67 6.37 2.77 -9.23
CA ILE A 67 6.16 1.94 -10.41
C ILE A 67 6.22 2.82 -11.65
N ASP A 68 7.20 2.55 -12.51
CA ASP A 68 7.45 3.26 -13.78
C ASP A 68 6.89 2.51 -15.00
N THR A 69 6.50 1.25 -14.83
CA THR A 69 5.84 0.45 -15.87
C THR A 69 4.34 0.75 -15.94
N PRO A 70 3.73 0.81 -17.14
CA PRO A 70 2.29 0.94 -17.27
C PRO A 70 1.54 -0.17 -16.53
N LEU A 71 0.59 0.23 -15.67
CA LEU A 71 -0.33 -0.68 -14.99
C LEU A 71 -1.67 -0.77 -15.73
N PRO A 72 -2.37 -1.91 -15.65
CA PRO A 72 -3.72 -2.00 -16.19
C PRO A 72 -4.65 -1.01 -15.48
N LYS A 73 -5.65 -0.53 -16.20
CA LYS A 73 -6.69 0.31 -15.62
C LYS A 73 -7.49 -0.51 -14.60
N ALA A 74 -7.62 0.00 -13.38
CA ALA A 74 -8.44 -0.64 -12.37
C ALA A 74 -9.92 -0.60 -12.79
N GLU A 75 -10.58 -1.76 -12.82
CA GLU A 75 -12.01 -1.87 -13.12
C GLU A 75 -12.89 -1.40 -11.96
N LYS A 76 -12.37 -1.51 -10.73
CA LYS A 76 -13.02 -1.08 -9.50
C LYS A 76 -12.04 -0.30 -8.64
N THR A 77 -12.52 0.76 -8.00
CA THR A 77 -11.74 1.58 -7.08
C THR A 77 -12.42 1.61 -5.72
N LEU A 78 -11.64 1.44 -4.66
CA LEU A 78 -12.10 1.56 -3.28
C LEU A 78 -11.34 2.71 -2.61
N SER A 79 -12.08 3.59 -1.95
CA SER A 79 -11.55 4.65 -1.08
C SER A 79 -11.72 4.20 0.36
N ILE A 80 -10.69 3.56 0.91
CA ILE A 80 -10.70 2.91 2.22
C ILE A 80 -10.12 3.87 3.28
N MET A 81 -10.48 3.66 4.56
CA MET A 81 -10.03 4.48 5.70
C MET A 81 -10.49 5.94 5.60
N ARG A 82 -11.68 6.17 5.04
CA ARG A 82 -12.20 7.53 4.84
C ARG A 82 -12.49 8.29 6.14
N ASP A 83 -12.75 7.62 7.25
CA ASP A 83 -12.88 8.26 8.57
C ASP A 83 -11.56 8.90 9.04
N SER A 84 -10.43 8.42 8.54
CA SER A 84 -9.09 8.94 8.84
C SER A 84 -8.57 9.90 7.76
N CYS A 85 -9.37 10.18 6.73
CA CYS A 85 -8.96 11.04 5.63
C CYS A 85 -9.56 12.44 5.80
N PRO A 86 -8.78 13.54 5.62
CA PRO A 86 -9.33 14.88 5.71
C PRO A 86 -10.49 15.11 4.73
N GLU A 87 -11.52 15.82 5.18
CA GLU A 87 -12.76 16.03 4.42
C GLU A 87 -12.54 16.71 3.06
N TYR A 88 -11.53 17.58 2.96
CA TYR A 88 -11.20 18.30 1.73
C TYR A 88 -10.55 17.41 0.63
N ILE A 89 -10.18 16.17 0.94
CA ILE A 89 -9.64 15.23 -0.05
C ILE A 89 -10.81 14.64 -0.86
N PRO A 90 -10.87 14.87 -2.18
CA PRO A 90 -11.97 14.40 -3.00
C PRO A 90 -12.00 12.87 -3.09
N VAL A 91 -13.19 12.33 -3.22
CA VAL A 91 -13.42 10.91 -3.52
C VAL A 91 -13.45 10.75 -5.04
N PRO A 92 -12.68 9.82 -5.63
CA PRO A 92 -12.74 9.54 -7.06
C PRO A 92 -14.15 9.12 -7.50
N GLU A 93 -14.54 9.54 -8.70
CA GLU A 93 -15.82 9.17 -9.30
C GLU A 93 -15.94 7.64 -9.43
N ALA A 94 -17.14 7.11 -9.16
CA ALA A 94 -17.44 5.68 -9.12
C ALA A 94 -16.63 4.84 -8.10
N SER A 95 -15.84 5.46 -7.21
CA SER A 95 -15.20 4.75 -6.11
C SER A 95 -16.23 4.33 -5.06
N VAL A 96 -16.15 3.08 -4.61
CA VAL A 96 -16.84 2.66 -3.38
C VAL A 96 -16.11 3.29 -2.19
N VAL A 97 -16.86 3.90 -1.26
CA VAL A 97 -16.31 4.56 -0.07
C VAL A 97 -16.46 3.65 1.12
N LEU A 98 -15.35 3.36 1.80
CA LEU A 98 -15.33 2.59 3.03
C LEU A 98 -14.75 3.45 4.19
N PRO A 99 -15.49 3.61 5.31
CA PRO A 99 -15.01 4.41 6.44
C PRO A 99 -13.75 3.80 7.08
N LYS A 100 -13.70 2.47 7.14
CA LYS A 100 -12.60 1.65 7.67
C LYS A 100 -12.27 0.51 6.69
N TYR A 101 -11.27 -0.32 7.00
CA TYR A 101 -11.04 -1.57 6.28
C TYR A 101 -12.28 -2.48 6.32
N ASN A 102 -12.55 -3.18 5.22
CA ASN A 102 -13.46 -4.32 5.18
C ASN A 102 -12.73 -5.57 5.68
N GLU A 103 -13.48 -6.65 5.93
CA GLU A 103 -12.91 -7.94 6.37
C GLU A 103 -12.18 -8.67 5.24
N GLU A 104 -12.47 -8.34 3.98
CA GLU A 104 -11.83 -8.95 2.82
C GLU A 104 -10.43 -8.35 2.58
N GLY A 105 -9.40 -9.20 2.66
CA GLY A 105 -8.03 -8.82 2.34
C GLY A 105 -7.81 -8.61 0.83
N ILE A 106 -6.74 -7.90 0.46
CA ILE A 106 -6.43 -7.58 -0.94
C ILE A 106 -6.31 -8.83 -1.84
N GLU A 107 -5.68 -9.89 -1.35
CA GLU A 107 -5.57 -11.16 -2.09
C GLU A 107 -6.95 -11.79 -2.35
N GLN A 108 -7.76 -11.92 -1.30
CA GLN A 108 -9.09 -12.49 -1.39
C GLN A 108 -9.97 -11.68 -2.35
N TRP A 109 -9.89 -10.35 -2.28
CA TRP A 109 -10.60 -9.46 -3.19
C TRP A 109 -10.23 -9.73 -4.66
N HIS A 110 -8.94 -9.82 -4.98
CA HIS A 110 -8.50 -10.08 -6.35
C HIS A 110 -8.97 -11.45 -6.85
N LYS A 111 -8.90 -12.48 -5.99
CA LYS A 111 -9.38 -13.84 -6.31
C LYS A 111 -10.89 -13.88 -6.54
N SER A 112 -11.69 -13.25 -5.69
CA SER A 112 -13.15 -13.24 -5.77
C SER A 112 -13.69 -12.43 -6.95
N HIS A 113 -12.88 -11.50 -7.48
CA HIS A 113 -13.26 -10.59 -8.56
C HIS A 113 -12.63 -10.90 -9.92
N GLY A 114 -11.88 -12.01 -10.05
CA GLY A 114 -11.22 -12.37 -11.31
C GLY A 114 -10.08 -11.44 -11.71
N ALA A 115 -9.52 -10.70 -10.75
CA ALA A 115 -8.39 -9.79 -10.93
C ALA A 115 -7.06 -10.38 -10.43
N TRP A 116 -7.07 -11.64 -9.99
CA TRP A 116 -5.87 -12.37 -9.56
C TRP A 116 -4.99 -12.76 -10.75
N VAL A 117 -3.68 -12.61 -10.58
CA VAL A 117 -2.65 -13.02 -11.54
C VAL A 117 -1.70 -13.97 -10.81
N ASP A 118 -1.51 -15.17 -11.37
CA ASP A 118 -0.61 -16.21 -10.82
C ASP A 118 0.88 -15.93 -11.10
#